data_AF-A0A9J5XUW5-F1
#
_entry.id   AF-A0A9J5XUW5-F1
#
_cell.length_a   1.000
_cell.length_b   1.000
_cell.length_c   1.000
_cell.angle_alpha   90.00
_cell.angle_beta   90.00
_cell.angle_gamma   90.00
#
_symmetry.space_group_name_H-M   'P 1'
#
loop_
_entity.id
_entity.type
_entity.pdbx_description
1 polymer ?
#
loop_
_entity_poly.entity_id
_entity_poly.type
_entity_poly.pdbx_seq_one_letter_code
_entity_poly.pdbx_strand_id
1 'polypeptide(L)'
;MFVKINVASFLVALFVVLVEGSNVIESIVEDHEHSIGTQWAVLVAGSSDWYNYRHQADICHAYQLLKKGGLKDEHIIVFMYDDIAYNSENPRPGVIINKPHGPDVYKGVPKDYTGKNCNAQNFYGVILGNKSALTGGSGKVVNSGPNDYIFIYYADHGGPGVIEMPVEPPIYGKDLNEVLKKKHGSRTYKKMVFYLEACDSGSMFEGLLDKGLNIYVTTASKSDENSFATYCAPKDYEDTCLGDLFSVSWLENSDLQDRRVETLKKQFRRIRKRVLNNGTEGSHMMEYGDLHIHNDALSKYMGSNSPQHTSSSTNNYPSNSRHVNQRDVQLLYLISKFQNAPEGSIRKSEAYRKLSEVISEREHVDKSVKHIGQILFGVKNGPEVLNIVRPAGQPLVDDWDCLKSFVKIFESYCGSLTSYGKKHVRGFANMCNAGIQRDQMDAAAKQTCSS
;
A
#
# COMPACT_ATOMS: atom_id res chain seq x y z
N MET A 1 -28.54 59.28 36.83
CA MET A 1 -28.31 58.47 38.06
C MET A 1 -28.45 57.01 37.68
N PHE A 2 -27.32 56.28 37.73
CA PHE A 2 -27.12 54.83 37.66
C PHE A 2 -27.96 54.02 36.66
N VAL A 3 -27.33 53.63 35.55
CA VAL A 3 -27.70 52.43 34.79
C VAL A 3 -27.68 51.27 35.79
N LYS A 4 -28.87 50.74 36.13
CA LYS A 4 -28.99 49.50 36.91
C LYS A 4 -28.47 48.36 36.05
N ILE A 5 -27.17 48.10 36.11
CA ILE A 5 -26.59 46.86 35.60
C ILE A 5 -27.17 45.75 36.47
N ASN A 6 -27.99 44.89 35.87
CA ASN A 6 -28.51 43.72 36.54
C ASN A 6 -27.31 42.81 36.87
N VAL A 7 -26.97 42.72 38.16
CA VAL A 7 -25.81 41.98 38.67
C VAL A 7 -25.82 40.53 38.19
N ALA A 8 -27.01 39.93 38.02
CA ALA A 8 -27.14 38.58 37.48
C ALA A 8 -26.67 38.48 36.01
N SER A 9 -27.02 39.45 35.18
CA SER A 9 -26.60 39.49 33.77
C SER A 9 -25.10 39.72 33.62
N PHE A 10 -24.50 40.53 34.51
CA PHE A 10 -23.05 40.75 34.52
C PHE A 10 -22.29 39.50 34.98
N LEU A 11 -22.80 38.78 35.99
CA LEU A 11 -22.21 37.52 36.45
C LEU A 11 -22.30 36.41 35.40
N VAL A 12 -23.41 36.31 34.66
CA VAL A 12 -23.55 35.34 33.55
C VAL A 12 -22.58 35.66 32.42
N ALA A 13 -22.46 36.93 32.03
CA ALA A 13 -21.49 37.33 31.00
C ALA A 13 -20.05 37.06 31.44
N LEU A 14 -19.72 37.34 32.71
CA LEU A 14 -18.40 37.03 33.27
C LEU A 14 -18.12 35.51 33.28
N PHE A 15 -19.13 34.70 33.61
CA PHE A 15 -19.00 33.23 33.62
C PHE A 15 -18.84 32.68 32.21
N VAL A 16 -19.57 33.20 31.22
CA VAL A 16 -19.40 32.82 29.81
C VAL A 16 -18.01 33.20 29.30
N VAL A 17 -17.53 34.40 29.60
CA VAL A 17 -16.17 34.84 29.21
C VAL A 17 -15.08 34.02 29.92
N LEU A 18 -15.30 33.60 31.17
CA LEU A 18 -14.37 32.72 31.90
C LEU A 18 -14.38 31.29 31.36
N VAL A 19 -15.53 30.76 30.96
CA VAL A 19 -15.66 29.42 30.36
C VAL A 19 -15.09 29.40 28.94
N GLU A 20 -15.42 30.39 28.11
CA GLU A 20 -14.83 30.55 26.77
C GLU A 20 -13.33 30.84 26.86
N GLY A 21 -12.89 31.68 27.80
CA GLY A 21 -11.48 31.93 28.07
C GLY A 21 -10.74 30.68 28.56
N SER A 22 -11.38 29.84 29.38
CA SER A 22 -10.80 28.56 29.81
C SER A 22 -10.71 27.58 28.66
N ASN A 23 -11.73 27.44 27.82
CA ASN A 23 -11.70 26.59 26.61
C ASN A 23 -10.68 27.08 25.58
N VAL A 24 -10.51 28.39 25.44
CA VAL A 24 -9.49 29.00 24.58
C VAL A 24 -8.09 28.74 25.15
N ILE A 25 -7.90 28.88 26.47
CA ILE A 25 -6.63 28.52 27.12
C ILE A 25 -6.36 27.02 27.02
N GLU A 26 -7.35 26.15 27.17
CA GLU A 26 -7.22 24.70 27.00
C GLU A 26 -6.81 24.36 25.55
N SER A 27 -7.41 25.03 24.55
CA SER A 27 -7.03 24.89 23.15
C SER A 27 -5.64 25.45 22.83
N ILE A 28 -5.23 26.54 23.49
CA ILE A 28 -3.90 27.16 23.33
C ILE A 28 -2.83 26.33 24.06
N VAL A 29 -3.18 25.69 25.18
CA VAL A 29 -2.32 24.76 25.92
C VAL A 29 -2.19 23.43 25.16
N GLU A 30 -3.25 22.96 24.48
CA GLU A 30 -3.17 21.86 23.51
C GLU A 30 -2.31 22.23 22.28
N ASP A 31 -2.39 23.46 21.77
CA ASP A 31 -1.56 23.93 20.64
C ASP A 31 -0.09 24.19 21.04
N HIS A 32 0.18 24.47 22.32
CA HIS A 32 1.54 24.59 22.86
C HIS A 32 2.17 23.26 23.30
N GLU A 33 1.41 22.16 23.29
CA GLU A 33 1.96 20.80 23.25
C GLU A 33 2.47 20.51 21.82
N HIS A 34 3.55 21.20 21.42
CA HIS A 34 4.44 20.71 20.39
C HIS A 34 4.72 19.22 20.68
N SER A 35 4.33 18.35 19.74
CA SER A 35 4.41 16.88 19.83
C SER A 35 5.54 16.39 20.75
N ILE A 36 5.19 15.91 21.95
CA ILE A 36 6.19 15.37 22.91
C ILE A 36 6.92 14.14 22.33
N GLY A 37 6.39 13.53 21.25
CA GLY A 37 7.01 12.40 20.54
C GLY A 37 7.45 12.72 19.11
N THR A 38 8.38 11.90 18.62
CA THR A 38 8.93 11.97 17.26
C THR A 38 7.99 11.33 16.25
N GLN A 39 7.94 11.90 15.05
CA GLN A 39 7.20 11.35 13.91
C GLN A 39 8.14 10.52 13.04
N TRP A 40 7.84 9.23 12.92
CA TRP A 40 8.59 8.28 12.11
C TRP A 40 7.77 7.86 10.89
N ALA A 41 8.45 7.58 9.79
CA ALA A 41 7.84 7.03 8.61
C ALA A 41 8.64 5.87 8.00
N VAL A 42 7.95 4.85 7.50
CA VAL A 42 8.52 3.78 6.69
C VAL A 42 7.76 3.74 5.37
N LEU A 43 8.47 3.99 4.27
CA LEU A 43 7.91 4.07 2.92
C LEU A 43 8.46 2.90 2.08
N VAL A 44 7.61 2.07 1.48
CA VAL A 44 8.02 0.82 0.84
C VAL A 44 7.39 0.64 -0.54
N ALA A 45 8.24 0.58 -1.57
CA ALA A 45 7.86 0.10 -2.90
C ALA A 45 8.24 -1.37 -3.00
N GLY A 46 7.25 -2.25 -3.15
CA GLY A 46 7.43 -3.70 -3.16
C GLY A 46 7.86 -4.29 -4.52
N SER A 47 7.98 -3.48 -5.57
CA SER A 47 8.38 -3.93 -6.91
C SER A 47 9.60 -3.22 -7.48
N SER A 48 10.18 -3.86 -8.52
CA SER A 48 11.15 -3.31 -9.45
C SER A 48 10.58 -3.20 -10.88
N ASP A 49 11.42 -2.81 -11.82
CA ASP A 49 11.22 -2.74 -13.26
C ASP A 49 10.34 -1.58 -13.76
N TRP A 50 10.61 -1.14 -14.99
CA TRP A 50 10.01 0.06 -15.59
C TRP A 50 8.47 0.04 -15.61
N TYR A 51 7.85 -1.11 -15.89
CA TYR A 51 6.40 -1.22 -15.92
C TYR A 51 5.74 -1.06 -14.54
N ASN A 52 6.53 -1.12 -13.44
CA ASN A 52 6.09 -0.81 -12.09
C ASN A 52 6.55 0.57 -11.59
N TYR A 53 6.90 1.47 -12.51
CA TYR A 53 7.25 2.87 -12.25
C TYR A 53 6.44 3.51 -11.11
N ARG A 54 5.11 3.35 -11.17
CA ARG A 54 4.13 3.92 -10.24
C ARG A 54 4.41 3.65 -8.77
N HIS A 55 4.84 2.45 -8.39
CA HIS A 55 5.03 2.12 -6.98
C HIS A 55 6.19 2.92 -6.37
N GLN A 56 7.31 3.06 -7.09
CA GLN A 56 8.42 3.90 -6.64
C GLN A 56 8.10 5.40 -6.75
N ALA A 57 7.30 5.81 -7.74
CA ALA A 57 6.80 7.19 -7.84
C ALA A 57 5.90 7.58 -6.66
N ASP A 58 5.03 6.67 -6.22
CA ASP A 58 4.17 6.84 -5.04
C ASP A 58 5.00 7.02 -3.77
N ILE A 59 6.02 6.20 -3.56
CA ILE A 59 6.96 6.31 -2.41
C ILE A 59 7.74 7.61 -2.45
N CYS A 60 8.25 7.99 -3.62
CA CYS A 60 8.95 9.26 -3.80
C CYS A 60 8.04 10.45 -3.47
N HIS A 61 6.78 10.42 -3.93
CA HIS A 61 5.81 11.47 -3.63
C HIS A 61 5.46 11.52 -2.14
N ALA A 62 5.25 10.36 -1.49
CA ALA A 62 5.05 10.28 -0.05
C ALA A 62 6.23 10.89 0.73
N TYR A 63 7.48 10.62 0.32
CA TYR A 63 8.64 11.26 0.92
C TYR A 63 8.60 12.78 0.81
N GLN A 64 8.33 13.33 -0.38
CA GLN A 64 8.24 14.79 -0.56
C GLN A 64 7.18 15.41 0.34
N LEU A 65 6.03 14.72 0.49
CA LEU A 65 4.93 15.16 1.33
C LEU A 65 5.29 15.21 2.83
N LEU A 66 6.01 14.19 3.31
CA LEU A 66 6.49 14.12 4.69
C LEU A 66 7.61 15.14 4.95
N LYS A 67 8.55 15.29 4.01
CA LYS A 67 9.64 16.26 4.08
C LYS A 67 9.13 17.69 4.16
N LYS A 68 8.18 18.05 3.29
CA LYS A 68 7.46 19.34 3.35
C LYS A 68 6.63 19.50 4.63
N GLY A 69 6.26 18.39 5.26
CA GLY A 69 5.59 18.34 6.55
C GLY A 69 6.47 18.64 7.77
N GLY A 70 7.78 18.73 7.57
CA GLY A 70 8.75 18.95 8.65
C GLY A 70 9.37 17.67 9.21
N LEU A 71 9.03 16.48 8.69
CA LEU A 71 9.72 15.26 9.09
C LEU A 71 11.18 15.30 8.60
N LYS A 72 12.08 14.82 9.45
CA LYS A 72 13.51 14.77 9.16
C LYS A 72 13.88 13.45 8.48
N ASP A 73 14.91 13.46 7.64
CA ASP A 73 15.33 12.28 6.88
C ASP A 73 15.81 11.14 7.80
N GLU A 74 16.36 11.48 8.97
CA GLU A 74 16.72 10.51 10.03
C GLU A 74 15.53 9.69 10.54
N HIS A 75 14.30 10.19 10.37
CA HIS A 75 13.06 9.53 10.80
C HIS A 75 12.19 9.03 9.65
N ILE A 76 12.62 9.20 8.39
CA ILE A 76 11.96 8.64 7.21
C ILE A 76 12.85 7.55 6.63
N ILE A 77 12.38 6.30 6.70
CA ILE A 77 13.06 5.12 6.17
C ILE A 77 12.45 4.79 4.81
N VAL A 78 13.26 4.70 3.76
CA VAL A 78 12.79 4.43 2.39
C VAL A 78 13.31 3.09 1.85
N PHE A 79 12.37 2.25 1.44
CA PHE A 79 12.58 1.05 0.63
C PHE A 79 12.08 1.31 -0.78
N MET A 80 12.98 1.30 -1.75
CA MET A 80 12.63 1.29 -3.17
C MET A 80 13.78 0.70 -3.98
N TYR A 81 13.46 -0.12 -4.98
CA TYR A 81 14.50 -0.86 -5.71
C TYR A 81 15.52 0.07 -6.41
N ASP A 82 15.09 1.28 -6.77
CA ASP A 82 15.91 2.38 -7.31
C ASP A 82 16.41 2.19 -8.75
N ASP A 83 15.60 1.54 -9.58
CA ASP A 83 15.87 1.22 -10.98
C ASP A 83 15.02 2.02 -11.99
N ILE A 84 14.32 3.05 -11.52
CA ILE A 84 13.40 3.87 -12.34
C ILE A 84 14.06 5.16 -12.82
N ALA A 85 14.68 5.93 -11.93
CA ALA A 85 15.16 7.27 -12.24
C ALA A 85 16.17 7.28 -13.41
N TYR A 86 17.05 6.28 -13.48
CA TYR A 86 18.05 6.12 -14.54
C TYR A 86 17.79 4.92 -15.43
N ASN A 87 16.55 4.42 -15.47
CA ASN A 87 16.16 3.38 -16.40
C ASN A 87 16.40 3.86 -17.85
N SER A 88 16.86 2.98 -18.75
CA SER A 88 17.04 3.30 -20.17
C SER A 88 15.74 3.71 -20.87
N GLU A 89 14.60 3.33 -20.30
CA GLU A 89 13.27 3.68 -20.80
C GLU A 89 12.76 5.03 -20.26
N ASN A 90 13.46 5.64 -19.29
CA ASN A 90 13.04 6.91 -18.72
C ASN A 90 13.31 8.06 -19.70
N PRO A 91 12.28 8.77 -20.20
CA PRO A 91 12.46 9.90 -21.10
C PRO A 91 13.18 11.08 -20.42
N ARG A 92 13.22 11.12 -19.08
CA ARG A 92 13.86 12.17 -18.29
C ARG A 92 14.75 11.53 -17.22
N PRO A 93 15.98 11.12 -17.57
CA PRO A 93 16.89 10.49 -16.62
C PRO A 93 17.13 11.36 -15.38
N GLY A 94 17.06 10.74 -14.20
CA GLY A 94 17.16 11.41 -12.90
C GLY A 94 15.86 12.03 -12.39
N VAL A 95 14.73 11.89 -13.11
CA VAL A 95 13.43 12.44 -12.73
C VAL A 95 12.39 11.33 -12.59
N ILE A 96 11.58 11.40 -11.52
CA ILE A 96 10.36 10.58 -11.35
C ILE A 96 9.19 11.53 -11.09
N ILE A 97 8.04 11.32 -11.74
CA ILE A 97 6.81 12.11 -11.54
C ILE A 97 5.66 11.19 -11.13
N ASN A 98 4.79 11.64 -10.23
CA ASN A 98 3.65 10.81 -9.77
C ASN A 98 2.29 11.27 -10.32
N LYS A 99 2.30 12.21 -11.26
CA LYS A 99 1.12 12.67 -12.01
C LYS A 99 1.53 13.32 -13.33
N PRO A 100 0.65 13.35 -14.35
CA PRO A 100 0.93 14.02 -15.62
C PRO A 100 1.28 15.49 -15.38
N HIS A 101 2.35 15.97 -16.01
CA HIS A 101 2.88 17.34 -15.82
C HIS A 101 3.24 17.67 -14.36
N GLY A 102 3.38 16.66 -13.49
CA GLY A 102 3.78 16.83 -12.10
C GLY A 102 5.25 17.23 -11.95
N PRO A 103 5.63 17.76 -10.77
CA PRO A 103 7.03 18.03 -10.45
C PRO A 103 7.82 16.72 -10.26
N ASP A 104 9.14 16.81 -10.34
CA ASP A 104 10.01 15.73 -9.90
C ASP A 104 9.78 15.43 -8.41
N VAL A 105 9.55 14.16 -8.09
CA VAL A 105 9.40 13.65 -6.73
C VAL A 105 10.61 12.83 -6.27
N TYR A 106 11.58 12.53 -7.15
CA TYR A 106 12.73 11.68 -6.84
C TYR A 106 13.84 12.40 -6.07
N LYS A 107 14.08 13.68 -6.38
CA LYS A 107 15.19 14.43 -5.80
C LYS A 107 15.15 14.44 -4.28
N GLY A 108 16.28 14.06 -3.67
CA GLY A 108 16.47 14.08 -2.23
C GLY A 108 15.85 12.91 -1.47
N VAL A 109 15.16 11.97 -2.13
CA VAL A 109 14.62 10.76 -1.50
C VAL A 109 15.78 9.90 -0.97
N PRO A 110 15.82 9.56 0.33
CA PRO A 110 16.83 8.67 0.92
C PRO A 110 16.90 7.32 0.23
N LYS A 111 18.09 6.72 0.21
CA LYS A 111 18.37 5.40 -0.38
C LYS A 111 18.70 4.41 0.74
N ASP A 112 17.78 4.24 1.69
CA ASP A 112 18.06 3.44 2.89
C ASP A 112 18.17 1.96 2.55
N TYR A 113 17.21 1.43 1.79
CA TYR A 113 17.21 0.06 1.32
C TYR A 113 16.84 0.07 -0.16
N THR A 114 17.80 -0.26 -1.01
CA THR A 114 17.65 -0.32 -2.47
C THR A 114 18.15 -1.64 -3.03
N GLY A 115 17.79 -1.96 -4.27
CA GLY A 115 18.14 -3.20 -4.94
C GLY A 115 17.83 -4.41 -4.06
N LYS A 116 18.83 -5.27 -3.84
CA LYS A 116 18.68 -6.49 -3.04
C LYS A 116 18.32 -6.28 -1.57
N ASN A 117 18.51 -5.07 -1.05
CA ASN A 117 18.18 -4.75 0.35
C ASN A 117 16.68 -4.45 0.53
N CYS A 118 15.93 -4.32 -0.57
CA CYS A 118 14.47 -4.32 -0.55
C CYS A 118 13.94 -5.74 -0.37
N ASN A 119 14.00 -6.25 0.85
CA ASN A 119 13.52 -7.59 1.21
C ASN A 119 12.71 -7.59 2.50
N ALA A 120 11.86 -8.61 2.68
CA ALA A 120 10.95 -8.72 3.81
C ALA A 120 11.69 -8.72 5.16
N GLN A 121 12.86 -9.36 5.24
CA GLN A 121 13.66 -9.41 6.47
C GLN A 121 14.07 -8.01 6.94
N ASN A 122 14.58 -7.18 6.02
CA ASN A 122 14.93 -5.80 6.33
C ASN A 122 13.71 -4.98 6.73
N PHE A 123 12.58 -5.15 6.04
CA PHE A 123 11.34 -4.46 6.39
C PHE A 123 10.88 -4.79 7.82
N TYR A 124 10.88 -6.07 8.20
CA TYR A 124 10.55 -6.49 9.56
C TYR A 124 11.55 -5.94 10.58
N GLY A 125 12.85 -6.01 10.28
CA GLY A 125 13.91 -5.46 11.13
C GLY A 125 13.74 -3.96 11.34
N VAL A 126 13.38 -3.21 10.30
CA VAL A 126 13.12 -1.77 10.36
C VAL A 126 11.93 -1.45 11.25
N ILE A 127 10.78 -2.11 11.08
CA ILE A 127 9.59 -1.88 11.92
C ILE A 127 9.94 -2.11 13.40
N LEU A 128 10.68 -3.19 13.68
CA LEU A 128 11.04 -3.59 15.03
C LEU A 128 12.17 -2.75 15.65
N GLY A 129 12.81 -1.84 14.89
CA GLY A 129 13.98 -1.12 15.38
C GLY A 129 15.22 -2.01 15.54
N ASN A 130 15.25 -3.20 14.93
CA ASN A 130 16.28 -4.21 15.12
C ASN A 130 17.35 -4.13 14.02
N LYS A 131 18.43 -3.37 14.30
CA LYS A 131 19.56 -3.22 13.37
C LYS A 131 20.30 -4.53 13.09
N SER A 132 20.37 -5.45 14.06
CA SER A 132 21.06 -6.74 13.88
C SER A 132 20.33 -7.72 12.96
N ALA A 133 19.04 -7.51 12.70
CA ALA A 133 18.28 -8.33 11.77
C ALA A 133 18.49 -7.93 10.30
N LEU A 134 19.14 -6.79 10.04
CA LEU A 134 19.31 -6.26 8.69
C LEU A 134 20.39 -7.04 7.91
N THR A 135 20.16 -7.19 6.61
CA THR A 135 21.05 -7.87 5.67
C THR A 135 21.88 -6.90 4.80
N GLY A 136 21.72 -5.59 5.03
CA GLY A 136 22.39 -4.52 4.30
C GLY A 136 21.60 -3.21 4.38
N GLY A 137 21.89 -2.27 3.49
CA GLY A 137 21.27 -0.93 3.48
C GLY A 137 21.97 0.06 4.41
N SER A 138 21.33 1.22 4.66
CA SER A 138 21.87 2.30 5.47
C SER A 138 21.95 2.00 6.97
N GLY A 139 21.23 0.96 7.43
CA GLY A 139 21.09 0.64 8.84
C GLY A 139 20.08 1.52 9.59
N LYS A 140 19.37 2.40 8.89
CA LYS A 140 18.30 3.22 9.47
C LYS A 140 17.07 2.35 9.79
N VAL A 141 16.59 2.41 11.01
CA VAL A 141 15.43 1.64 11.51
C VAL A 141 14.51 2.55 12.31
N VAL A 142 13.29 2.11 12.59
CA VAL A 142 12.35 2.85 13.46
C VAL A 142 12.74 2.66 14.93
N ASN A 143 13.77 3.41 15.35
CA ASN A 143 14.27 3.44 16.73
C ASN A 143 13.44 4.40 17.59
N SER A 144 12.14 4.13 17.66
CA SER A 144 11.13 5.00 18.26
C SER A 144 10.94 4.75 19.76
N GLY A 145 10.47 5.79 20.47
CA GLY A 145 10.07 5.75 21.87
C GLY A 145 8.56 5.60 22.10
N PRO A 146 8.10 5.45 23.35
CA PRO A 146 6.69 5.21 23.68
C PRO A 146 5.74 6.38 23.33
N ASN A 147 6.27 7.59 23.15
CA ASN A 147 5.47 8.78 22.83
C ASN A 147 5.38 9.05 21.31
N ASP A 148 6.12 8.27 20.51
CA ASP A 148 6.31 8.53 19.08
C ASP A 148 5.13 8.06 18.23
N TYR A 149 4.97 8.67 17.06
CA TYR A 149 3.98 8.30 16.07
C TYR A 149 4.66 7.66 14.87
N ILE A 150 4.11 6.56 14.37
CA ILE A 150 4.68 5.84 13.23
C ILE A 150 3.67 5.85 12.07
N PHE A 151 4.12 6.28 10.89
CA PHE A 151 3.40 6.15 9.63
C PHE A 151 4.07 5.11 8.74
N ILE A 152 3.37 4.05 8.37
CA ILE A 152 3.86 3.08 7.40
C ILE A 152 3.04 3.24 6.13
N TYR A 153 3.73 3.38 5.00
CA TYR A 153 3.12 3.38 3.69
C TYR A 153 3.80 2.36 2.80
N TYR A 154 3.01 1.43 2.27
CA TYR A 154 3.45 0.40 1.36
C TYR A 154 2.66 0.50 0.06
N ALA A 155 3.35 0.44 -1.08
CA ALA A 155 2.76 0.42 -2.41
C ALA A 155 3.39 -0.65 -3.30
N ASP A 156 2.58 -1.60 -3.76
CA ASP A 156 3.00 -2.64 -4.68
C ASP A 156 1.83 -3.45 -5.28
N HIS A 157 2.15 -4.57 -5.92
CA HIS A 157 1.29 -5.72 -6.15
C HIS A 157 0.91 -6.47 -4.87
N GLY A 158 -0.21 -7.18 -4.97
CA GLY A 158 -0.66 -8.10 -3.92
C GLY A 158 -1.54 -9.23 -4.45
N GLY A 159 -1.76 -10.19 -3.57
CA GLY A 159 -2.72 -11.25 -3.73
C GLY A 159 -3.36 -11.58 -2.38
N PRO A 160 -4.30 -12.54 -2.37
CA PRO A 160 -4.96 -12.94 -1.13
C PRO A 160 -3.92 -13.35 -0.07
N GLY A 161 -3.81 -12.58 1.01
CA GLY A 161 -2.95 -12.83 2.16
C GLY A 161 -1.46 -12.62 1.91
N VAL A 162 -1.06 -12.01 0.78
CA VAL A 162 0.34 -11.79 0.42
C VAL A 162 0.56 -10.46 -0.31
N ILE A 163 1.65 -9.77 0.00
CA ILE A 163 2.18 -8.63 -0.77
C ILE A 163 3.63 -8.93 -1.16
N GLU A 164 4.11 -8.42 -2.29
CA GLU A 164 5.43 -8.80 -2.78
C GLU A 164 6.58 -8.09 -2.06
N MET A 165 7.80 -8.36 -2.48
CA MET A 165 8.98 -7.55 -2.24
C MET A 165 9.85 -7.72 -3.49
N PRO A 166 10.71 -6.76 -3.85
CA PRO A 166 11.55 -6.91 -5.03
C PRO A 166 12.51 -8.12 -4.91
N VAL A 167 12.81 -8.53 -3.68
CA VAL A 167 13.54 -9.75 -3.37
C VAL A 167 12.68 -10.67 -2.54
N GLU A 168 12.45 -11.86 -3.08
CA GLU A 168 11.77 -12.99 -2.44
C GLU A 168 12.44 -13.37 -1.10
N PRO A 169 11.69 -13.91 -0.11
CA PRO A 169 10.27 -14.28 -0.17
C PRO A 169 9.31 -13.06 -0.08
N PRO A 170 8.01 -13.22 -0.40
CA PRO A 170 7.03 -12.15 -0.26
C PRO A 170 6.62 -12.02 1.21
N ILE A 171 5.85 -10.99 1.54
CA ILE A 171 5.32 -10.77 2.89
C ILE A 171 3.93 -11.41 2.99
N TYR A 172 3.80 -12.37 3.90
CA TYR A 172 2.51 -12.98 4.24
C TYR A 172 1.79 -12.18 5.33
N GLY A 173 0.46 -12.12 5.25
CA GLY A 173 -0.39 -11.40 6.20
C GLY A 173 -0.11 -11.77 7.66
N LYS A 174 -0.01 -13.07 7.97
CA LYS A 174 0.30 -13.52 9.34
C LYS A 174 1.64 -12.98 9.86
N ASP A 175 2.71 -13.05 9.05
CA ASP A 175 4.05 -12.62 9.46
C ASP A 175 4.09 -11.11 9.73
N LEU A 176 3.44 -10.32 8.88
CA LEU A 176 3.31 -8.87 9.07
C LEU A 176 2.58 -8.54 10.38
N ASN A 177 1.44 -9.17 10.65
CA ASN A 177 0.67 -8.92 11.87
C ASN A 177 1.42 -9.37 13.13
N GLU A 178 2.21 -10.45 13.07
CA GLU A 178 3.10 -10.85 14.15
C GLU A 178 4.20 -9.81 14.42
N VAL A 179 4.76 -9.20 13.37
CA VAL A 179 5.73 -8.10 13.49
C VAL A 179 5.09 -6.88 14.13
N LEU A 180 3.89 -6.49 13.72
CA LEU A 180 3.13 -5.38 14.32
C LEU A 180 2.82 -5.65 15.81
N LYS A 181 2.41 -6.87 16.15
CA LYS A 181 2.17 -7.30 17.53
C LYS A 181 3.45 -7.26 18.39
N LYS A 182 4.58 -7.69 17.85
CA LYS A 182 5.89 -7.58 18.51
C LYS A 182 6.30 -6.12 18.72
N LYS A 183 6.06 -5.26 17.73
CA LYS A 183 6.30 -3.81 17.84
C LYS A 183 5.42 -3.17 18.94
N HIS A 184 4.16 -3.59 19.05
CA HIS A 184 3.28 -3.16 20.14
C HIS A 184 3.80 -3.62 21.51
N GLY A 185 4.18 -4.91 21.61
CA GLY A 185 4.68 -5.51 22.84
C GLY A 185 5.96 -4.84 23.38
N SER A 186 6.77 -4.24 22.52
CA SER A 186 7.96 -3.48 22.94
C SER A 186 7.63 -2.07 23.46
N ARG A 187 6.38 -1.59 23.35
CA ARG A 187 5.92 -0.28 23.82
C ARG A 187 6.74 0.89 23.25
N THR A 188 7.13 0.78 21.99
CA THR A 188 7.99 1.76 21.31
C THR A 188 7.22 2.68 20.35
N TYR A 189 5.94 2.92 20.59
CA TYR A 189 5.15 3.96 19.92
C TYR A 189 3.88 4.27 20.71
N LYS A 190 3.32 5.46 20.49
CA LYS A 190 2.04 5.90 21.02
C LYS A 190 0.90 5.42 20.14
N LYS A 191 0.96 5.71 18.84
CA LYS A 191 0.02 5.25 17.81
C LYS A 191 0.73 5.00 16.48
N MET A 192 0.21 4.06 15.69
CA MET A 192 0.70 3.73 14.36
C MET A 192 -0.42 3.81 13.32
N VAL A 193 -0.10 4.33 12.15
CA VAL A 193 -0.97 4.34 10.97
C VAL A 193 -0.30 3.56 9.84
N PHE A 194 -1.02 2.64 9.21
CA PHE A 194 -0.54 1.86 8.06
C PHE A 194 -1.45 2.08 6.84
N TYR A 195 -0.88 2.59 5.74
CA TYR A 195 -1.56 2.71 4.44
C TYR A 195 -1.00 1.63 3.51
N LEU A 196 -1.88 0.80 2.93
CA LEU A 196 -1.49 -0.30 2.05
C LEU A 196 -2.14 -0.20 0.67
N GLU A 197 -1.35 0.16 -0.34
CA GLU A 197 -1.69 0.04 -1.76
C GLU A 197 -1.24 -1.34 -2.27
N ALA A 198 -2.22 -2.21 -2.54
CA ALA A 198 -2.05 -3.48 -3.22
C ALA A 198 -3.42 -4.09 -3.58
N CYS A 199 -3.42 -5.00 -4.57
CA CYS A 199 -4.55 -5.90 -4.82
C CYS A 199 -4.80 -6.83 -3.62
N ASP A 200 -6.06 -7.14 -3.36
CA ASP A 200 -6.53 -7.94 -2.23
C ASP A 200 -6.03 -7.44 -0.86
N SER A 201 -5.63 -6.16 -0.75
CA SER A 201 -4.89 -5.61 0.42
C SER A 201 -5.65 -5.75 1.75
N GLY A 202 -6.98 -5.74 1.73
CA GLY A 202 -7.79 -6.03 2.92
C GLY A 202 -7.49 -7.40 3.57
N SER A 203 -7.12 -8.40 2.76
CA SER A 203 -6.80 -9.75 3.23
C SER A 203 -5.51 -9.83 4.06
N MET A 204 -4.69 -8.78 4.05
CA MET A 204 -3.50 -8.69 4.90
C MET A 204 -3.82 -8.42 6.37
N PHE A 205 -5.03 -7.95 6.68
CA PHE A 205 -5.41 -7.54 8.04
C PHE A 205 -6.73 -8.14 8.52
N GLU A 206 -7.64 -8.48 7.60
CA GLU A 206 -8.93 -9.09 7.92
C GLU A 206 -8.76 -10.41 8.69
N GLY A 207 -9.34 -10.47 9.89
CA GLY A 207 -9.21 -11.62 10.80
C GLY A 207 -7.81 -11.85 11.39
N LEU A 208 -6.85 -10.94 11.15
CA LEU A 208 -5.46 -11.06 11.60
C LEU A 208 -5.01 -9.94 12.54
N LEU A 209 -5.44 -8.70 12.30
CA LEU A 209 -5.00 -7.55 13.09
C LEU A 209 -5.79 -7.46 14.41
N ASP A 210 -5.11 -7.74 15.52
CA ASP A 210 -5.68 -7.60 16.86
C ASP A 210 -6.09 -6.13 17.14
N LYS A 211 -7.21 -5.96 17.87
CA LYS A 211 -7.61 -4.66 18.42
C LYS A 211 -6.80 -4.34 19.69
N GLY A 212 -6.70 -3.07 20.04
CA GLY A 212 -5.98 -2.59 21.22
C GLY A 212 -4.46 -2.47 21.02
N LEU A 213 -3.98 -2.59 19.78
CA LEU A 213 -2.57 -2.41 19.45
C LEU A 213 -2.18 -0.94 19.26
N ASN A 214 -3.12 -0.01 19.32
CA ASN A 214 -2.97 1.38 18.90
C ASN A 214 -2.50 1.50 17.44
N ILE A 215 -3.04 0.65 16.56
CA ILE A 215 -2.73 0.62 15.13
C ILE A 215 -4.01 0.85 14.34
N TYR A 216 -3.99 1.85 13.45
CA TYR A 216 -5.03 2.07 12.45
C TYR A 216 -4.50 1.73 11.07
N VAL A 217 -5.30 1.02 10.28
CA VAL A 217 -4.92 0.61 8.93
C VAL A 217 -5.99 1.04 7.95
N THR A 218 -5.58 1.49 6.77
CA THR A 218 -6.46 1.57 5.61
C THR A 218 -5.81 0.94 4.39
N THR A 219 -6.62 0.26 3.59
CA THR A 219 -6.19 -0.52 2.42
C THR A 219 -6.83 0.02 1.16
N ALA A 220 -6.13 -0.12 0.04
CA ALA A 220 -6.64 0.29 -1.28
C ALA A 220 -7.87 -0.52 -1.73
N SER A 221 -7.99 -1.76 -1.25
CA SER A 221 -9.04 -2.68 -1.67
C SER A 221 -9.54 -3.58 -0.53
N LYS A 222 -10.73 -4.19 -0.70
CA LYS A 222 -11.20 -5.32 0.12
C LYS A 222 -10.39 -6.59 -0.17
N SER A 223 -10.65 -7.64 0.61
CA SER A 223 -9.87 -8.88 0.62
C SER A 223 -10.02 -9.77 -0.62
N ASP A 224 -10.90 -9.40 -1.56
CA ASP A 224 -11.24 -10.15 -2.77
C ASP A 224 -11.37 -9.31 -4.04
N GLU A 225 -10.71 -8.15 -4.11
CA GLU A 225 -10.70 -7.32 -5.31
C GLU A 225 -9.31 -6.75 -5.62
N ASN A 226 -9.11 -6.39 -6.89
CA ASN A 226 -7.90 -5.72 -7.34
C ASN A 226 -7.88 -4.25 -6.92
N SER A 227 -6.68 -3.68 -6.79
CA SER A 227 -6.47 -2.24 -6.85
C SER A 227 -6.08 -1.82 -8.28
N PHE A 228 -6.00 -0.51 -8.52
CA PHE A 228 -5.92 0.04 -9.87
C PHE A 228 -4.78 1.04 -9.97
N ALA A 229 -3.95 0.89 -11.01
CA ALA A 229 -3.05 1.92 -11.47
C ALA A 229 -3.84 3.07 -12.09
N THR A 230 -3.26 4.27 -12.09
CA THR A 230 -3.83 5.44 -12.74
C THR A 230 -2.76 6.27 -13.42
N TYR A 231 -3.18 7.31 -14.14
CA TYR A 231 -2.32 8.11 -14.98
C TYR A 231 -1.51 7.23 -15.95
N CYS A 232 -2.21 6.29 -16.58
CA CYS A 232 -1.63 5.30 -17.48
C CYS A 232 -1.52 5.81 -18.91
N ALA A 233 -0.38 5.54 -19.54
CA ALA A 233 -0.01 5.99 -20.88
C ALA A 233 -0.18 7.51 -21.11
N PRO A 234 0.28 8.40 -20.21
CA PRO A 234 0.32 9.82 -20.52
C PRO A 234 1.41 10.08 -21.56
N LYS A 235 1.36 11.26 -22.19
CA LYS A 235 2.40 11.71 -23.12
C LYS A 235 3.79 11.59 -22.50
N ASP A 236 4.74 11.11 -23.28
CA ASP A 236 6.14 10.81 -22.94
C ASP A 236 6.32 9.52 -22.09
N TYR A 237 5.25 8.90 -21.61
CA TYR A 237 5.25 7.70 -20.76
C TYR A 237 4.20 6.67 -21.25
N GLU A 238 4.07 6.50 -22.57
CA GLU A 238 2.98 5.75 -23.23
C GLU A 238 2.93 4.25 -22.87
N ASP A 239 3.98 3.71 -22.26
CA ASP A 239 4.12 2.31 -21.88
C ASP A 239 4.04 2.04 -20.37
N THR A 240 3.75 3.05 -19.55
CA THR A 240 3.68 2.86 -18.09
C THR A 240 2.56 3.69 -17.46
N CYS A 241 2.37 3.52 -16.15
CA CYS A 241 1.47 4.31 -15.32
C CYS A 241 2.29 5.10 -14.29
N LEU A 242 1.88 6.32 -13.99
CA LEU A 242 2.65 7.22 -13.11
C LEU A 242 2.33 7.10 -11.62
N GLY A 243 1.19 6.50 -11.26
CA GLY A 243 0.80 6.30 -9.86
C GLY A 243 -0.31 5.26 -9.74
N ASP A 244 -0.68 4.94 -8.50
CA ASP A 244 -1.81 4.06 -8.19
C ASP A 244 -3.00 4.85 -7.64
N LEU A 245 -4.22 4.40 -7.94
CA LEU A 245 -5.45 5.18 -7.73
C LEU A 245 -5.66 5.51 -6.26
N PHE A 246 -5.48 4.56 -5.33
CA PHE A 246 -5.58 4.87 -3.91
C PHE A 246 -4.42 5.76 -3.47
N SER A 247 -3.20 5.47 -3.91
CA SER A 247 -2.00 6.25 -3.64
C SER A 247 -2.13 7.74 -4.00
N VAL A 248 -2.35 8.04 -5.27
CA VAL A 248 -2.46 9.44 -5.74
C VAL A 248 -3.65 10.13 -5.10
N SER A 249 -4.70 9.39 -4.74
CA SER A 249 -5.86 9.97 -4.07
C SER A 249 -5.52 10.50 -2.68
N TRP A 250 -4.84 9.72 -1.84
CA TRP A 250 -4.47 10.19 -0.50
C TRP A 250 -3.30 11.18 -0.53
N LEU A 251 -2.33 11.00 -1.45
CA LEU A 251 -1.20 11.89 -1.64
C LEU A 251 -1.66 13.29 -2.07
N GLU A 252 -2.45 13.38 -3.14
CA GLU A 252 -2.94 14.67 -3.64
C GLU A 252 -3.94 15.32 -2.66
N ASN A 253 -4.72 14.54 -1.90
CA ASN A 253 -5.52 15.09 -0.80
C ASN A 253 -4.63 15.74 0.25
N SER A 254 -3.57 15.05 0.66
CA SER A 254 -2.66 15.52 1.71
C SER A 254 -1.81 16.71 1.30
N ASP A 255 -1.52 16.86 0.00
CA ASP A 255 -0.88 18.05 -0.57
C ASP A 255 -1.79 19.29 -0.45
N LEU A 256 -3.10 19.11 -0.68
CA LEU A 256 -4.06 20.20 -0.81
C LEU A 256 -4.69 20.62 0.52
N GLN A 257 -5.00 19.68 1.41
CA GLN A 257 -5.75 19.94 2.64
C GLN A 257 -4.83 20.34 3.79
N ASP A 258 -5.25 21.25 4.67
CA ASP A 258 -4.51 21.54 5.90
C ASP A 258 -4.51 20.30 6.81
N ARG A 259 -3.33 19.68 6.95
CA ARG A 259 -3.14 18.43 7.69
C ARG A 259 -3.35 18.57 9.20
N ARG A 260 -3.39 19.79 9.74
CA ARG A 260 -3.71 20.04 11.17
C ARG A 260 -5.19 19.85 11.47
N VAL A 261 -6.05 20.05 10.48
CA VAL A 261 -7.52 19.98 10.62
C VAL A 261 -8.15 18.81 9.87
N GLU A 262 -7.49 18.33 8.82
CA GLU A 262 -7.86 17.10 8.12
C GLU A 262 -7.50 15.90 9.00
N THR A 263 -8.50 15.08 9.33
CA THR A 263 -8.30 13.84 10.09
C THR A 263 -8.16 12.65 9.14
N LEU A 264 -7.59 11.55 9.62
CA LEU A 264 -7.53 10.28 8.86
C LEU A 264 -8.92 9.88 8.31
N LYS A 265 -9.96 10.04 9.14
CA LYS A 265 -11.36 9.78 8.77
C LYS A 265 -11.90 10.73 7.70
N LYS A 266 -11.57 12.03 7.77
CA LYS A 266 -11.97 12.99 6.74
C LYS A 266 -11.31 12.65 5.41
N GLN A 267 -10.00 12.37 5.42
CA GLN A 267 -9.27 11.93 4.24
C GLN A 267 -9.89 10.67 3.65
N PHE A 268 -10.04 9.60 4.46
CA PHE A 268 -10.64 8.34 4.03
C PHE A 268 -11.98 8.56 3.32
N ARG A 269 -12.89 9.31 3.94
CA ARG A 269 -14.21 9.62 3.36
C ARG A 269 -14.10 10.39 2.05
N ARG A 270 -13.18 11.35 1.95
CA ARG A 270 -13.03 12.22 0.79
C ARG A 270 -12.48 11.45 -0.41
N ILE A 271 -11.48 10.61 -0.19
CA ILE A 271 -10.81 9.88 -1.26
C ILE A 271 -11.56 8.61 -1.68
N ARG A 272 -12.40 8.04 -0.79
CA ARG A 272 -13.19 6.83 -1.08
C ARG A 272 -14.00 6.92 -2.37
N LYS A 273 -14.60 8.08 -2.67
CA LYS A 273 -15.37 8.26 -3.92
C LYS A 273 -14.46 8.18 -5.16
N ARG A 274 -13.25 8.74 -5.07
CA ARG A 274 -12.27 8.71 -6.16
C ARG A 274 -11.74 7.29 -6.38
N VAL A 275 -11.40 6.59 -5.29
CA VAL A 275 -10.90 5.21 -5.36
C VAL A 275 -11.96 4.24 -5.87
N LEU A 276 -13.23 4.44 -5.48
CA LEU A 276 -14.35 3.66 -6.01
C LEU A 276 -14.55 3.88 -7.51
N ASN A 277 -14.17 5.04 -8.05
CA ASN A 277 -14.33 5.42 -9.46
C ASN A 277 -15.70 5.06 -10.07
N ASN A 278 -16.78 5.47 -9.39
CA ASN A 278 -18.17 5.14 -9.74
C ASN A 278 -18.47 3.62 -9.88
N GLY A 279 -17.62 2.75 -9.35
CA GLY A 279 -17.74 1.29 -9.44
C GLY A 279 -17.12 0.69 -10.72
N THR A 280 -16.49 1.51 -11.56
CA THR A 280 -15.80 1.07 -12.78
C THR A 280 -14.30 1.28 -12.63
N GLU A 281 -13.48 0.25 -12.81
CA GLU A 281 -12.01 0.39 -12.73
C GLU A 281 -11.55 1.08 -11.41
N GLY A 282 -12.16 0.67 -10.30
CA GLY A 282 -11.91 1.20 -8.96
C GLY A 282 -12.17 0.14 -7.89
N SER A 283 -11.86 0.46 -6.64
CA SER A 283 -11.87 -0.47 -5.50
C SER A 283 -12.54 0.12 -4.25
N HIS A 284 -12.89 -0.75 -3.32
CA HIS A 284 -13.45 -0.44 -2.01
C HIS A 284 -12.35 -0.37 -0.97
N MET A 285 -12.03 0.87 -0.57
CA MET A 285 -11.14 1.06 0.57
C MET A 285 -11.72 0.49 1.85
N MET A 286 -10.86 -0.10 2.67
CA MET A 286 -11.22 -0.67 3.98
C MET A 286 -10.45 0.02 5.12
N GLU A 287 -10.98 -0.10 6.34
CA GLU A 287 -10.32 0.33 7.59
C GLU A 287 -10.23 -0.87 8.54
N TYR A 288 -9.09 -1.05 9.22
CA TYR A 288 -8.87 -2.12 10.20
C TYR A 288 -8.19 -1.59 11.48
N GLY A 289 -8.18 -2.43 12.52
CA GLY A 289 -7.53 -2.14 13.80
C GLY A 289 -8.34 -1.20 14.69
N ASP A 290 -7.66 -0.25 15.31
CA ASP A 290 -8.20 0.66 16.31
C ASP A 290 -8.81 1.91 15.69
N LEU A 291 -10.06 1.79 15.22
CA LEU A 291 -10.75 2.85 14.47
C LEU A 291 -10.86 4.19 15.22
N HIS A 292 -10.80 4.23 16.55
CA HIS A 292 -10.83 5.49 17.28
C HIS A 292 -9.66 6.42 16.91
N ILE A 293 -8.53 5.86 16.43
CA ILE A 293 -7.37 6.61 15.93
C ILE A 293 -7.71 7.42 14.68
N HIS A 294 -8.70 7.02 13.87
CA HIS A 294 -9.02 7.75 12.65
C HIS A 294 -9.53 9.19 12.89
N ASN A 295 -9.82 9.55 14.13
CA ASN A 295 -10.18 10.92 14.51
C ASN A 295 -8.95 11.82 14.71
N ASP A 296 -7.74 11.27 14.73
CA ASP A 296 -6.50 12.04 14.78
C ASP A 296 -6.31 12.85 13.50
N ALA A 297 -5.76 14.06 13.66
CA ALA A 297 -5.27 14.90 12.57
C ALA A 297 -4.13 14.21 11.80
N LEU A 298 -4.08 14.39 10.49
CA LEU A 298 -3.01 13.87 9.64
C LEU A 298 -1.63 14.37 10.08
N SER A 299 -1.58 15.61 10.60
CA SER A 299 -0.34 16.25 11.04
C SER A 299 0.38 15.48 12.13
N LYS A 300 -0.30 14.65 12.93
CA LYS A 300 0.32 13.79 13.95
C LYS A 300 1.26 12.74 13.36
N TYR A 301 1.02 12.33 12.12
CA TYR A 301 1.75 11.26 11.43
C TYR A 301 2.57 11.78 10.24
N MET A 302 2.04 12.78 9.54
CA MET A 302 2.59 13.24 8.25
C MET A 302 3.19 14.65 8.32
N GLY A 303 3.16 15.30 9.49
CA GLY A 303 3.56 16.69 9.67
C GLY A 303 2.54 17.69 9.10
N SER A 304 2.73 18.98 9.37
CA SER A 304 1.84 20.05 8.91
C SER A 304 2.29 20.58 7.54
N ASN A 305 1.37 20.85 6.63
CA ASN A 305 1.66 21.71 5.48
C ASN A 305 1.36 23.17 5.84
N SER A 306 1.99 24.10 5.13
CA SER A 306 1.54 25.50 5.06
C SER A 306 0.67 25.62 3.81
N PRO A 307 -0.66 25.52 3.90
CA PRO A 307 -1.50 25.69 2.72
C PRO A 307 -1.32 27.14 2.25
N GLN A 308 -0.92 27.35 0.99
CA GLN A 308 -1.14 28.66 0.38
C GLN A 308 -2.64 28.93 0.46
N HIS A 309 -3.04 30.11 0.92
CA HIS A 309 -4.43 30.54 1.04
C HIS A 309 -5.12 30.58 -0.33
N THR A 310 -5.45 29.43 -0.89
CA THR A 310 -6.37 29.27 -2.00
C THR A 310 -7.35 28.19 -1.58
N SER A 311 -8.42 28.64 -0.93
CA SER A 311 -9.63 27.88 -0.65
C SER A 311 -10.36 27.52 -1.96
N SER A 312 -9.72 26.78 -2.87
CA SER A 312 -10.44 26.08 -3.93
C SER A 312 -10.82 24.70 -3.40
N SER A 313 -12.04 24.59 -2.89
CA SER A 313 -12.69 23.34 -2.50
C SER A 313 -12.95 22.38 -3.67
N THR A 314 -12.60 22.77 -4.89
CA THR A 314 -12.71 21.96 -6.09
C THR A 314 -11.44 21.16 -6.30
N ASN A 315 -11.49 19.88 -5.91
CA ASN A 315 -10.51 18.90 -6.34
C ASN A 315 -10.61 18.73 -7.87
N ASN A 316 -9.84 19.52 -8.63
CA ASN A 316 -9.68 19.31 -10.07
C ASN A 316 -8.69 18.16 -10.29
N TYR A 317 -9.11 16.95 -9.94
CA TYR A 317 -8.43 15.75 -10.40
C TYR A 317 -8.57 15.68 -11.92
N PRO A 318 -7.54 15.25 -12.67
CA PRO A 318 -7.66 15.11 -14.12
C PRO A 318 -8.85 14.18 -14.44
N SER A 319 -9.95 14.70 -14.99
CA SER A 319 -11.19 13.92 -15.15
C SER A 319 -11.09 12.78 -16.16
N ASN A 320 -9.98 12.72 -16.92
CA ASN A 320 -9.75 11.78 -18.01
C ASN A 320 -8.55 10.86 -17.75
N SER A 321 -8.20 10.59 -16.48
CA SER A 321 -7.13 9.64 -16.16
C SER A 321 -7.55 8.22 -16.54
N ARG A 322 -6.74 7.54 -17.37
CA ARG A 322 -6.93 6.11 -17.65
C ARG A 322 -6.54 5.28 -16.43
N HIS A 323 -7.46 4.45 -15.97
CA HIS A 323 -7.24 3.49 -14.90
C HIS A 323 -6.99 2.10 -15.50
N VAL A 324 -6.11 1.31 -14.88
CA VAL A 324 -5.78 -0.03 -15.34
C VAL A 324 -5.66 -0.93 -14.13
N ASN A 325 -6.25 -2.12 -14.19
CA ASN A 325 -6.06 -3.13 -13.15
C ASN A 325 -4.56 -3.35 -12.94
N GLN A 326 -4.08 -3.32 -11.70
CA GLN A 326 -2.64 -3.46 -11.43
C GLN A 326 -2.03 -4.71 -12.09
N ARG A 327 -2.78 -5.82 -12.12
CA ARG A 327 -2.34 -7.09 -12.74
C ARG A 327 -2.18 -6.99 -14.26
N ASP A 328 -2.77 -5.99 -14.90
CA ASP A 328 -2.74 -5.81 -16.36
C ASP A 328 -1.77 -4.71 -16.82
N VAL A 329 -1.11 -4.00 -15.89
CA VAL A 329 -0.15 -2.95 -16.26
C VAL A 329 1.04 -3.51 -17.05
N GLN A 330 1.51 -4.71 -16.73
CA GLN A 330 2.56 -5.38 -17.52
C GLN A 330 2.09 -5.67 -18.96
N LEU A 331 0.82 -6.04 -19.15
CA LEU A 331 0.27 -6.24 -20.50
C LEU A 331 0.15 -4.90 -21.24
N LEU A 332 -0.30 -3.84 -20.57
CA LEU A 332 -0.31 -2.49 -21.14
C LEU A 332 1.10 -2.11 -21.64
N TYR A 333 2.12 -2.31 -20.80
CA TYR A 333 3.51 -2.04 -21.15
C TYR A 333 3.95 -2.78 -22.42
N LEU A 334 3.76 -4.10 -22.45
CA LEU A 334 4.18 -4.94 -23.58
C LEU A 334 3.38 -4.67 -24.86
N ILE A 335 2.07 -4.41 -24.73
CA ILE A 335 1.20 -4.02 -25.85
C ILE A 335 1.66 -2.67 -26.42
N SER A 336 1.92 -1.67 -25.58
CA SER A 336 2.45 -0.37 -26.02
C SER A 336 3.79 -0.52 -26.74
N LYS A 337 4.72 -1.34 -26.21
CA LYS A 337 6.01 -1.62 -26.87
C LYS A 337 5.83 -2.27 -28.24
N PHE A 338 4.91 -3.21 -28.37
CA PHE A 338 4.63 -3.89 -29.64
C PHE A 338 3.96 -2.95 -30.66
N GLN A 339 2.96 -2.18 -30.24
CA GLN A 339 2.20 -1.28 -31.11
C GLN A 339 3.07 -0.12 -31.62
N ASN A 340 3.91 0.46 -30.75
CA ASN A 340 4.73 1.62 -31.08
C ASN A 340 6.03 1.27 -31.81
N ALA A 341 6.40 -0.01 -31.91
CA ALA A 341 7.59 -0.43 -32.64
C ALA A 341 7.35 -0.40 -34.16
N PRO A 342 8.35 0.05 -34.97
CA PRO A 342 8.22 0.08 -36.43
C PRO A 342 7.97 -1.31 -37.03
N GLU A 343 7.12 -1.37 -38.06
CA GLU A 343 6.86 -2.62 -38.77
C GLU A 343 8.14 -3.23 -39.36
N GLY A 344 8.26 -4.55 -39.26
CA GLY A 344 9.44 -5.29 -39.71
C GLY A 344 10.72 -5.09 -38.87
N SER A 345 10.69 -4.28 -37.80
CA SER A 345 11.87 -4.08 -36.95
C SER A 345 12.10 -5.22 -35.96
N ILE A 346 13.37 -5.48 -35.62
CA ILE A 346 13.77 -6.44 -34.56
C ILE A 346 13.05 -6.10 -33.25
N ARG A 347 12.94 -4.81 -32.91
CA ARG A 347 12.24 -4.33 -31.71
C ARG A 347 10.78 -4.78 -31.65
N LYS A 348 10.07 -4.77 -32.79
CA LYS A 348 8.67 -5.22 -32.85
C LYS A 348 8.57 -6.73 -32.66
N SER A 349 9.45 -7.50 -33.30
CA SER A 349 9.52 -8.95 -33.12
C SER A 349 9.86 -9.35 -31.68
N GLU A 350 10.80 -8.65 -31.04
CA GLU A 350 11.14 -8.87 -29.63
C GLU A 350 10.00 -8.51 -28.68
N ALA A 351 9.31 -7.40 -28.92
CA ALA A 351 8.13 -7.01 -28.13
C ALA A 351 7.00 -8.03 -28.27
N TYR A 352 6.75 -8.52 -29.50
CA TYR A 352 5.77 -9.57 -29.74
C TYR A 352 6.13 -10.89 -29.03
N ARG A 353 7.41 -11.30 -29.08
CA ARG A 353 7.90 -12.49 -28.37
C ARG A 353 7.65 -12.37 -26.88
N LYS A 354 8.09 -11.27 -26.24
CA LYS A 354 7.90 -11.03 -24.80
C LYS A 354 6.41 -10.97 -24.41
N LEU A 355 5.58 -10.31 -25.21
CA LEU A 355 4.12 -10.28 -24.99
C LEU A 355 3.52 -11.70 -25.04
N SER A 356 3.92 -12.49 -26.04
CA SER A 356 3.44 -13.87 -26.20
C SER A 356 3.90 -14.77 -25.06
N GLU A 357 5.13 -14.60 -24.57
CA GLU A 357 5.67 -15.30 -23.40
C GLU A 357 4.84 -15.01 -22.15
N VAL A 358 4.61 -13.73 -21.84
CA VAL A 358 3.79 -13.35 -20.67
C VAL A 358 2.36 -13.85 -20.79
N ILE A 359 1.74 -13.80 -21.98
CA ILE A 359 0.39 -14.37 -22.18
C ILE A 359 0.41 -15.89 -21.93
N SER A 360 1.40 -16.59 -22.48
CA SER A 360 1.55 -18.03 -22.31
C SER A 360 1.79 -18.41 -20.84
N GLU A 361 2.62 -17.68 -20.11
CA GLU A 361 2.86 -17.87 -18.68
C GLU A 361 1.57 -17.68 -17.86
N ARG A 362 0.80 -16.62 -18.15
CA ARG A 362 -0.49 -16.35 -17.49
C ARG A 362 -1.48 -17.49 -17.72
N GLU A 363 -1.61 -17.93 -18.97
CA GLU A 363 -2.47 -19.07 -19.31
C GLU A 363 -2.02 -20.36 -18.65
N HIS A 364 -0.71 -20.62 -18.62
CA HIS A 364 -0.13 -21.80 -17.98
C HIS A 364 -0.47 -21.85 -16.50
N VAL A 365 -0.26 -20.76 -15.76
CA VAL A 365 -0.59 -20.68 -14.33
C VAL A 365 -2.08 -20.85 -14.09
N ASP A 366 -2.93 -20.18 -14.89
CA ASP A 366 -4.40 -20.30 -14.78
C ASP A 366 -4.87 -21.74 -15.02
N LYS A 367 -4.36 -22.40 -16.07
CA LYS A 367 -4.68 -23.79 -16.41
C LYS A 367 -4.17 -24.76 -15.35
N SER A 368 -2.96 -24.54 -14.84
CA SER A 368 -2.32 -25.42 -13.84
C SER A 368 -3.07 -25.38 -12.50
N VAL A 369 -3.34 -24.19 -11.96
CA VAL A 369 -4.09 -24.07 -10.70
C VAL A 369 -5.49 -24.67 -10.83
N LYS A 370 -6.18 -24.39 -11.95
CA LYS A 370 -7.48 -24.99 -12.24
C LYS A 370 -7.40 -26.52 -12.27
N HIS A 371 -6.40 -27.09 -12.95
CA HIS A 371 -6.27 -28.54 -13.08
C HIS A 371 -5.97 -29.21 -11.74
N ILE A 372 -5.10 -28.62 -10.92
CA ILE A 372 -4.84 -29.10 -9.54
C ILE A 372 -6.15 -29.12 -8.74
N GLY A 373 -6.95 -28.06 -8.79
CA GLY A 373 -8.26 -28.05 -8.14
C GLY A 373 -9.21 -29.13 -8.65
N GLN A 374 -9.18 -29.44 -9.94
CA GLN A 374 -9.98 -30.52 -10.54
C GLN A 374 -9.51 -31.91 -10.10
N ILE A 375 -8.20 -32.12 -9.92
CA ILE A 375 -7.65 -33.38 -9.39
C ILE A 375 -8.09 -33.56 -7.93
N LEU A 376 -7.98 -32.51 -7.11
CA LEU A 376 -8.23 -32.59 -5.67
C LEU A 376 -9.73 -32.66 -5.31
N PHE A 377 -10.58 -31.96 -6.06
CA PHE A 377 -12.01 -31.80 -5.71
C PHE A 377 -12.98 -32.26 -6.82
N GLY A 378 -12.47 -32.75 -7.95
CA GLY A 378 -13.27 -33.14 -9.11
C GLY A 378 -13.57 -31.98 -10.07
N VAL A 379 -13.91 -32.31 -11.32
CA VAL A 379 -14.09 -31.36 -12.43
C VAL A 379 -15.15 -30.28 -12.13
N LYS A 380 -16.21 -30.65 -11.41
CA LYS A 380 -17.32 -29.76 -11.08
C LYS A 380 -17.00 -28.84 -9.89
N ASN A 381 -16.51 -29.41 -8.79
CA ASN A 381 -16.37 -28.66 -7.53
C ASN A 381 -15.02 -27.91 -7.43
N GLY A 382 -13.97 -28.38 -8.11
CA GLY A 382 -12.64 -27.74 -8.06
C GLY A 382 -12.67 -26.24 -8.35
N PRO A 383 -13.20 -25.80 -9.50
CA PRO A 383 -13.28 -24.38 -9.82
C PRO A 383 -14.08 -23.55 -8.79
N GLU A 384 -15.11 -24.12 -8.17
CA GLU A 384 -15.90 -23.44 -7.15
C GLU A 384 -15.10 -23.28 -5.86
N VAL A 385 -14.52 -24.39 -5.34
CA VAL A 385 -13.72 -24.40 -4.10
C VAL A 385 -12.53 -23.44 -4.19
N LEU A 386 -11.84 -23.38 -5.33
CA LEU A 386 -10.69 -22.48 -5.50
C LEU A 386 -11.04 -20.99 -5.39
N ASN A 387 -12.30 -20.62 -5.61
CA ASN A 387 -12.76 -19.23 -5.64
C ASN A 387 -13.61 -18.82 -4.43
N ILE A 388 -13.86 -19.73 -3.47
CA ILE A 388 -14.59 -19.40 -2.24
C ILE A 388 -13.91 -18.24 -1.50
N VAL A 389 -14.67 -17.19 -1.23
CA VAL A 389 -14.28 -16.08 -0.35
C VAL A 389 -14.84 -16.37 1.04
N ARG A 390 -13.99 -16.35 2.08
CA ARG A 390 -14.44 -16.57 3.46
C ARG A 390 -15.34 -15.41 3.93
N PRO A 391 -16.23 -15.65 4.89
CA PRO A 391 -17.04 -14.58 5.49
C PRO A 391 -16.20 -13.42 6.02
N ALA A 392 -16.76 -12.21 5.95
CA ALA A 392 -16.10 -11.00 6.43
C ALA A 392 -15.64 -11.13 7.89
N GLY A 393 -14.44 -10.63 8.17
CA GLY A 393 -13.78 -10.72 9.48
C GLY A 393 -13.03 -12.02 9.75
N GLN A 394 -13.07 -13.02 8.87
CA GLN A 394 -12.25 -14.23 8.99
C GLN A 394 -10.90 -14.06 8.28
N PRO A 395 -9.81 -14.67 8.81
CA PRO A 395 -8.54 -14.71 8.09
C PRO A 395 -8.67 -15.57 6.83
N LEU A 396 -7.88 -15.26 5.80
CA LEU A 396 -7.89 -16.00 4.53
C LEU A 396 -7.73 -17.53 4.72
N VAL A 397 -6.82 -17.93 5.60
CA VAL A 397 -6.49 -19.33 5.89
C VAL A 397 -6.30 -19.49 7.40
N ASP A 398 -6.67 -20.66 7.93
CA ASP A 398 -6.42 -20.99 9.33
C ASP A 398 -4.97 -21.45 9.56
N ASP A 399 -4.44 -22.27 8.65
CA ASP A 399 -3.05 -22.73 8.65
C ASP A 399 -2.21 -22.03 7.58
N TRP A 400 -1.46 -21.01 8.01
CA TRP A 400 -0.55 -20.23 7.16
C TRP A 400 0.72 -20.98 6.76
N ASP A 401 1.13 -21.99 7.52
CA ASP A 401 2.28 -22.82 7.17
C ASP A 401 1.90 -23.81 6.07
N CYS A 402 0.67 -24.35 6.11
CA CYS A 402 0.07 -25.06 4.99
C CYS A 402 0.05 -24.18 3.72
N LEU A 403 -0.45 -22.95 3.82
CA LEU A 403 -0.50 -22.03 2.66
C LEU A 403 0.88 -21.81 2.04
N LYS A 404 1.88 -21.45 2.86
CA LYS A 404 3.27 -21.27 2.41
C LYS A 404 3.84 -22.54 1.80
N SER A 405 3.52 -23.71 2.36
CA SER A 405 3.94 -25.00 1.81
C SER A 405 3.29 -25.28 0.45
N PHE A 406 2.01 -24.95 0.27
CA PHE A 406 1.28 -25.24 -0.96
C PHE A 406 1.73 -24.35 -2.11
N VAL A 407 1.98 -23.07 -1.83
CA VAL A 407 2.62 -22.15 -2.79
C VAL A 407 3.98 -22.71 -3.21
N LYS A 408 4.85 -23.08 -2.26
CA LYS A 408 6.17 -23.67 -2.57
C LYS A 408 6.09 -24.96 -3.39
N ILE A 409 5.12 -25.83 -3.09
CA ILE A 409 4.89 -27.06 -3.85
C ILE A 409 4.51 -26.72 -5.28
N PHE A 410 3.55 -25.81 -5.49
CA PHE A 410 3.18 -25.35 -6.82
C PHE A 410 4.41 -24.80 -7.56
N GLU A 411 5.17 -23.90 -6.94
CA GLU A 411 6.34 -23.29 -7.58
C GLU A 411 7.43 -24.29 -7.96
N SER A 412 7.58 -25.37 -7.18
CA SER A 412 8.57 -26.42 -7.45
C SER A 412 8.27 -27.29 -8.66
N TYR A 413 6.99 -27.42 -9.06
CA TYR A 413 6.59 -28.25 -10.20
C TYR A 413 6.06 -27.44 -11.39
N CYS A 414 5.38 -26.32 -11.14
CA CYS A 414 4.62 -25.57 -12.13
C CYS A 414 5.29 -24.27 -12.57
N GLY A 415 6.38 -23.88 -11.93
CA GLY A 415 7.06 -22.60 -12.15
C GLY A 415 6.66 -21.52 -11.15
N SER A 416 7.46 -20.45 -11.09
CA SER A 416 7.30 -19.36 -10.11
C SER A 416 5.93 -18.68 -10.19
N LEU A 417 5.37 -18.35 -9.03
CA LEU A 417 4.13 -17.61 -8.94
C LEU A 417 4.43 -16.09 -9.05
N THR A 418 4.54 -15.61 -10.29
CA THR A 418 4.73 -14.18 -10.59
C THR A 418 3.61 -13.30 -10.01
N SER A 419 3.74 -11.98 -10.08
CA SER A 419 2.73 -11.03 -9.58
C SER A 419 1.32 -11.32 -10.11
N TYR A 420 1.19 -11.80 -11.36
CA TYR A 420 -0.08 -12.28 -11.90
C TYR A 420 -0.60 -13.53 -11.18
N GLY A 421 0.28 -14.52 -11.00
CA GLY A 421 -0.06 -15.81 -10.41
C GLY A 421 -0.53 -15.69 -8.95
N LYS A 422 -0.05 -14.69 -8.21
CA LYS A 422 -0.44 -14.48 -6.79
C LYS A 422 -1.94 -14.25 -6.59
N LYS A 423 -2.72 -13.96 -7.63
CA LYS A 423 -4.20 -14.00 -7.58
C LYS A 423 -4.75 -15.37 -7.14
N HIS A 424 -4.02 -16.45 -7.41
CA HIS A 424 -4.42 -17.82 -7.11
C HIS A 424 -4.11 -18.27 -5.69
N VAL A 425 -3.50 -17.42 -4.86
CA VAL A 425 -3.19 -17.76 -3.46
C VAL A 425 -4.44 -18.10 -2.66
N ARG A 426 -5.60 -17.53 -3.00
CA ARG A 426 -6.91 -17.94 -2.45
C ARG A 426 -7.23 -19.42 -2.72
N GLY A 427 -6.90 -19.93 -3.90
CA GLY A 427 -7.09 -21.33 -4.24
C GLY A 427 -6.29 -22.25 -3.32
N PHE A 428 -5.01 -21.94 -3.10
CA PHE A 428 -4.15 -22.69 -2.17
C PHE A 428 -4.63 -22.58 -0.72
N ALA A 429 -5.09 -21.40 -0.29
CA ALA A 429 -5.68 -21.22 1.03
C ALA A 429 -6.94 -22.08 1.22
N ASN A 430 -7.82 -22.12 0.22
CA ASN A 430 -9.02 -22.94 0.25
C ASN A 430 -8.71 -24.44 0.27
N MET A 431 -7.64 -24.88 -0.40
CA MET A 431 -7.17 -26.27 -0.28
C MET A 431 -6.76 -26.59 1.16
N CYS A 432 -6.00 -25.70 1.81
CA CYS A 432 -5.63 -25.85 3.22
C CYS A 432 -6.85 -25.88 4.14
N ASN A 433 -7.79 -24.95 3.95
CA ASN A 433 -9.03 -24.88 4.74
C ASN A 433 -9.93 -26.11 4.53
N ALA A 434 -9.85 -26.76 3.37
CA ALA A 434 -10.55 -28.01 3.07
C ALA A 434 -9.86 -29.26 3.65
N GLY A 435 -8.73 -29.10 4.34
CA GLY A 435 -7.99 -30.21 4.96
C GLY A 435 -7.18 -31.05 3.98
N ILE A 436 -6.90 -30.53 2.76
CA ILE A 436 -5.99 -31.19 1.83
C ILE A 436 -4.61 -31.31 2.48
N GLN A 437 -4.04 -32.50 2.41
CA GLN A 437 -2.73 -32.80 2.97
C GLN A 437 -1.61 -32.45 1.98
N ARG A 438 -0.42 -32.22 2.52
CA ARG A 438 0.76 -31.80 1.76
C ARG A 438 1.14 -32.78 0.65
N ASP A 439 1.03 -34.08 0.90
CA ASP A 439 1.29 -35.16 -0.05
C ASP A 439 0.26 -35.21 -1.19
N GLN A 440 -1.02 -34.92 -0.89
CA GLN A 440 -2.07 -34.80 -1.91
C GLN A 440 -1.81 -33.62 -2.85
N MET A 441 -1.45 -32.46 -2.30
CA MET A 441 -1.07 -31.28 -3.09
C MET A 441 0.19 -31.55 -3.94
N ASP A 442 1.21 -32.20 -3.37
CA ASP A 442 2.43 -32.59 -4.08
C ASP A 442 2.13 -33.55 -5.26
N ALA A 443 1.30 -34.57 -5.04
CA ALA A 443 0.88 -35.49 -6.09
C ALA A 443 0.10 -34.79 -7.21
N ALA A 444 -0.85 -33.92 -6.86
CA ALA A 444 -1.66 -33.19 -7.84
C ALA A 444 -0.82 -32.19 -8.66
N ALA A 445 0.11 -31.47 -8.02
CA ALA A 445 1.02 -30.55 -8.70
C ALA A 445 1.98 -31.29 -9.65
N LYS A 446 2.56 -32.41 -9.21
CA LYS A 446 3.38 -33.28 -10.08
C LYS A 446 2.62 -33.74 -11.30
N GLN A 447 1.43 -34.30 -11.10
CA GLN A 447 0.60 -34.80 -12.19
C GLN A 447 0.22 -33.70 -13.19
N THR A 448 0.00 -32.47 -12.70
CA THR A 448 -0.40 -31.34 -13.55
C THR A 448 0.77 -30.81 -14.39
N CYS A 449 1.94 -30.66 -13.79
CA CYS A 449 3.01 -29.82 -14.33
C CYS A 449 4.28 -30.59 -14.76
N SER A 450 4.35 -31.89 -14.50
CA SER A 450 5.49 -32.73 -14.93
C SER A 450 5.27 -33.36 -16.32
N SER A 451 4.33 -32.85 -17.11
CA SER A 451 3.95 -33.38 -18.44
C SER A 451 4.56 -32.57 -19.56
#